data_AF-M0GJQ5-F1
#
_entry.id   AF-M0GJQ5-F1
#
_cell.length_a   1.000
_cell.length_b   1.000
_cell.length_c   1.000
_cell.angle_alpha   90.00
_cell.angle_beta   90.00
_cell.angle_gamma   90.00
#
_symmetry.space_group_name_H-M   'P 1'
#
loop_
_entity.id
_entity.type
_entity.pdbx_description
1 polymer ?
#
loop_
_entity_poly.entity_id
_entity_poly.type
_entity_poly.pdbx_seq_one_letter_code
_entity_poly.pdbx_strand_id
1 'polypeptide(L)'
;MVEYLQSDMECEGLLECLHGLKQLDRRCFEVLVETDEHLTVDEVAEAVERERSTAYRSIQRLLQAGLIQKEQVNYEHGGYYHVYHPTDPNEVADDMQRMLNDWYAQMGTLIQEFRDKYDEKIVPAE
;
A
#
# COMPACT_ATOMS: atom_id res chain seq x y z
N MET A 1 2.31 -15.71 0.85
CA MET A 1 2.21 -14.99 2.14
C MET A 1 3.19 -15.60 3.16
N VAL A 2 3.12 -16.89 3.48
CA VAL A 2 4.09 -17.55 4.39
C VAL A 2 5.52 -17.57 3.84
N GLU A 3 5.70 -17.75 2.52
CA GLU A 3 7.04 -17.74 1.89
C GLU A 3 7.76 -16.38 1.97
N TYR A 4 7.04 -15.27 2.12
CA TYR A 4 7.63 -13.92 2.24
C TYR A 4 8.09 -13.60 3.67
N LEU A 5 7.49 -14.22 4.68
CA LEU A 5 7.92 -14.11 6.09
C LEU A 5 9.20 -14.91 6.41
N GLN A 6 9.66 -15.75 5.47
CA GLN A 6 10.83 -16.62 5.64
C GLN A 6 12.10 -16.12 4.93
N SER A 7 12.00 -15.03 4.17
CA SER A 7 13.15 -14.38 3.50
C SER A 7 13.53 -13.10 4.26
N ASP A 8 14.81 -12.69 4.23
CA ASP A 8 15.25 -11.41 4.80
C ASP A 8 14.38 -10.26 4.24
N MET A 9 13.55 -9.64 5.08
CA MET A 9 12.64 -8.57 4.69
C MET A 9 13.37 -7.22 4.71
N GLU A 10 13.62 -6.64 3.54
CA GLU A 10 13.97 -5.22 3.36
C GLU A 10 12.69 -4.35 3.29
N CYS A 11 12.80 -3.04 3.49
CA CYS A 11 11.65 -2.11 3.50
C CYS A 11 10.80 -2.21 2.22
N GLU A 12 11.49 -2.35 1.09
CA GLU A 12 10.96 -2.56 -0.24
C GLU A 12 10.11 -3.84 -0.32
N GLY A 13 10.60 -4.93 0.27
CA GLY A 13 9.87 -6.20 0.34
C GLY A 13 8.65 -6.13 1.27
N LEU A 14 8.71 -5.29 2.31
CA LEU A 14 7.57 -5.02 3.19
C LEU A 14 6.46 -4.27 2.46
N LEU A 15 6.78 -3.29 1.62
CA LEU A 15 5.81 -2.58 0.79
C LEU A 15 5.14 -3.50 -0.22
N GLU A 16 5.90 -4.39 -0.86
CA GLU A 16 5.33 -5.42 -1.75
C GLU A 16 4.42 -6.38 -0.99
N CYS A 17 4.81 -6.82 0.21
CA CYS A 17 4.05 -7.79 1.00
C CYS A 17 2.76 -7.21 1.60
N LEU A 18 2.80 -6.00 2.17
CA LEU A 18 1.64 -5.38 2.82
C LEU A 18 0.68 -4.75 1.81
N HIS A 19 1.22 -4.11 0.77
CA HIS A 19 0.42 -3.31 -0.16
C HIS A 19 0.29 -3.93 -1.56
N GLY A 20 0.94 -5.07 -1.83
CA GLY A 20 0.85 -5.75 -3.13
C GLY A 20 1.45 -4.94 -4.28
N LEU A 21 2.43 -4.08 -3.97
CA LEU A 21 3.07 -3.23 -4.97
C LEU A 21 3.84 -4.06 -6.00
N LYS A 22 3.82 -3.59 -7.24
CA LYS A 22 4.63 -4.10 -8.35
C LYS A 22 5.85 -3.22 -8.52
N GLN A 23 6.84 -3.72 -9.26
CA GLN A 23 8.04 -2.96 -9.61
C GLN A 23 7.74 -1.56 -10.21
N LEU A 24 6.70 -1.43 -11.04
CA LEU A 24 6.32 -0.13 -11.58
C LEU A 24 5.76 0.82 -10.51
N ASP A 25 5.02 0.30 -9.54
CA ASP A 25 4.45 1.10 -8.45
C ASP A 25 5.59 1.69 -7.61
N ARG A 26 6.61 0.88 -7.32
CA ARG A 26 7.83 1.32 -6.66
C ARG A 26 8.56 2.42 -7.44
N ARG A 27 8.77 2.24 -8.74
CA ARG A 27 9.40 3.26 -9.58
C ARG A 27 8.61 4.58 -9.60
N CYS A 28 7.27 4.51 -9.64
CA CYS A 28 6.43 5.69 -9.55
C CYS A 28 6.56 6.38 -8.19
N PHE A 29 6.67 5.61 -7.10
CA PHE A 29 6.89 6.14 -5.76
C PHE A 29 8.28 6.79 -5.62
N GLU A 30 9.34 6.15 -6.12
CA GLU A 30 10.70 6.69 -6.13
C GLU A 30 10.75 8.06 -6.83
N VAL A 31 10.13 8.19 -8.02
CA VAL A 31 10.04 9.47 -8.74
C VAL A 31 9.38 10.57 -7.89
N LEU A 32 8.33 10.24 -7.13
CA LEU A 32 7.63 11.18 -6.26
C LEU A 32 8.45 11.57 -5.03
N VAL A 33 9.34 10.69 -4.55
CA VAL A 33 10.21 10.95 -3.38
C VAL A 33 11.47 11.72 -3.77
N GLU A 34 12.01 11.47 -4.96
CA GLU A 34 13.24 12.12 -5.44
C GLU A 34 13.02 13.55 -5.94
N THR A 35 11.76 13.98 -6.08
CA THR A 35 11.39 15.31 -6.56
C THR A 35 10.81 16.16 -5.43
N ASP A 36 11.29 17.39 -5.29
CA ASP A 36 10.78 18.34 -4.28
C ASP A 36 9.39 18.93 -4.66
N GLU A 37 8.95 18.74 -5.92
CA GLU A 37 7.70 19.28 -6.47
C GLU A 37 6.59 18.22 -6.53
N HIS A 38 5.34 18.65 -6.34
CA HIS A 38 4.17 17.77 -6.51
C HIS A 38 3.94 17.49 -8.01
N LEU A 39 3.89 16.22 -8.39
CA LEU A 39 3.85 15.81 -9.80
C LEU A 39 2.45 15.42 -10.24
N THR A 40 2.12 15.72 -11.48
CA THR A 40 0.94 15.19 -12.18
C THR A 40 1.16 13.74 -12.62
N VAL A 41 0.07 13.06 -12.99
CA VAL A 41 0.14 11.72 -13.61
C VAL A 41 1.00 11.71 -14.86
N ASP A 42 0.92 12.79 -15.63
CA ASP A 42 1.61 12.92 -16.92
C ASP A 42 3.12 13.04 -16.72
N GLU A 43 3.56 13.86 -15.77
CA GLU A 43 4.98 13.98 -15.39
C GLU A 43 5.55 12.68 -14.83
N VAL A 44 4.80 11.99 -13.94
CA VAL A 44 5.23 10.68 -13.44
C VAL A 44 5.32 9.66 -14.58
N ALA A 45 4.38 9.67 -15.53
CA ALA A 45 4.37 8.76 -16.67
C ALA A 45 5.60 8.96 -17.57
N GLU A 46 5.96 10.22 -17.81
CA GLU A 46 7.17 10.59 -18.54
C GLU A 46 8.43 10.10 -17.83
N ALA A 47 8.56 10.37 -16.53
CA ALA A 47 9.72 9.97 -15.72
C ALA A 47 9.94 8.45 -15.65
N VAL A 48 8.86 7.65 -15.63
CA VAL A 48 8.97 6.18 -15.63
C VAL A 48 8.97 5.57 -17.03
N GLU A 49 8.93 6.40 -18.08
CA GLU A 49 8.88 6.00 -19.50
C GLU A 49 7.72 5.01 -19.78
N ARG A 50 6.51 5.37 -19.35
CA ARG A 50 5.31 4.56 -19.57
C ARG A 50 4.16 5.40 -20.08
N GLU A 51 3.20 4.70 -20.68
CA GLU A 51 1.92 5.32 -21.01
C GLU A 51 1.22 5.85 -19.75
N ARG A 52 0.62 7.04 -19.89
CA ARG A 52 -0.18 7.69 -18.86
C ARG A 52 -1.18 6.75 -18.16
N SER A 53 -1.88 5.91 -18.91
CA SER A 53 -2.88 4.98 -18.36
C SER A 53 -2.27 3.94 -17.42
N THR A 54 -1.02 3.56 -17.68
CA THR A 54 -0.26 2.57 -16.89
C THR A 54 0.34 3.22 -15.65
N ALA A 55 0.89 4.43 -15.78
CA ALA A 55 1.32 5.23 -14.62
C ALA A 55 0.14 5.56 -13.69
N TYR A 56 -1.01 5.95 -14.26
CA TYR A 56 -2.24 6.21 -13.51
C TYR A 56 -2.67 5.02 -12.64
N ARG A 57 -2.67 3.79 -13.20
CA ARG A 57 -2.99 2.58 -12.44
C ARG A 57 -2.01 2.29 -11.30
N SER A 58 -0.78 2.77 -11.41
CA SER A 58 0.26 2.62 -10.38
C SER A 58 0.06 3.67 -9.28
N ILE A 59 -0.14 4.94 -9.67
CA ILE A 59 -0.50 6.05 -8.76
C ILE A 59 -1.78 5.72 -7.97
N GLN A 60 -2.82 5.18 -8.61
CA GLN A 60 -4.05 4.79 -7.91
C GLN A 60 -3.82 3.71 -6.84
N ARG A 61 -2.90 2.77 -7.08
CA ARG A 61 -2.55 1.73 -6.09
C ARG A 61 -1.74 2.31 -4.95
N LEU A 62 -0.81 3.23 -5.23
CA LEU A 62 -0.07 3.97 -4.21
C LEU A 62 -1.00 4.83 -3.33
N LEU A 63 -1.99 5.50 -3.91
CA LEU A 63 -3.02 6.25 -3.15
C LEU A 63 -3.84 5.33 -2.26
N GLN A 64 -4.28 4.18 -2.79
CA GLN A 64 -5.04 3.19 -2.00
C GLN A 64 -4.20 2.60 -0.87
N ALA A 65 -2.89 2.48 -1.06
CA ALA A 65 -1.95 2.05 -0.05
C ALA A 65 -1.60 3.15 0.97
N GLY A 66 -2.04 4.40 0.76
CA GLY A 66 -1.73 5.53 1.64
C GLY A 66 -0.30 6.08 1.50
N LEU A 67 0.48 5.58 0.54
CA LEU A 67 1.89 5.95 0.38
C LEU A 67 2.08 7.33 -0.26
N ILE A 68 1.07 7.81 -0.97
CA ILE A 68 1.08 9.12 -1.60
C ILE A 68 -0.25 9.82 -1.33
N GLN A 69 -0.24 11.14 -1.42
CA GLN A 69 -1.41 11.99 -1.30
C GLN A 69 -1.76 12.60 -2.65
N LYS A 70 -2.99 13.13 -2.75
CA LYS A 70 -3.53 13.78 -3.94
C LYS A 70 -4.01 15.18 -3.57
N GLU A 71 -3.53 16.18 -4.29
CA GLU A 71 -3.95 17.56 -4.15
C GLU A 71 -4.61 18.05 -5.45
N GLN A 72 -5.60 18.94 -5.31
CA GLN A 72 -6.19 19.64 -6.44
C GLN A 72 -5.65 21.06 -6.51
N VAL A 73 -5.01 21.39 -7.62
CA VAL A 73 -4.51 22.73 -7.90
C VAL A 73 -5.46 23.39 -8.90
N ASN A 74 -5.95 24.58 -8.55
CA ASN A 74 -6.88 25.35 -9.38
C ASN A 74 -6.13 26.41 -10.19
N TYR A 75 -6.47 26.56 -11.47
CA TYR A 75 -5.93 27.66 -12.28
C TYR A 75 -6.62 28.97 -11.95
N GLU A 76 -5.90 30.09 -12.08
CA GLU A 76 -6.45 31.44 -11.89
C GLU A 76 -7.63 31.75 -12.83
N HIS A 77 -7.64 31.14 -14.03
CA HIS A 77 -8.61 31.40 -15.09
C HIS A 77 -9.69 30.31 -15.21
N GLY A 78 -9.80 29.44 -14.20
CA GLY A 78 -10.75 28.33 -14.15
C GLY A 78 -10.16 26.99 -14.64
N GLY A 79 -10.75 25.89 -14.17
CA GLY A 79 -10.22 24.54 -14.32
C GLY A 79 -9.32 24.11 -13.15
N TYR A 80 -9.00 22.82 -13.11
CA TYR A 80 -8.14 22.25 -12.08
C TYR A 80 -7.35 21.07 -12.64
N TYR A 81 -6.23 20.77 -11.99
CA TYR A 81 -5.47 19.56 -12.22
C TYR A 81 -5.12 18.89 -10.88
N HIS A 82 -4.65 17.66 -10.95
CA HIS A 82 -4.28 16.88 -9.78
C HIS A 82 -2.80 16.62 -9.77
N VAL A 83 -2.20 16.89 -8.62
CA VAL A 83 -0.80 16.58 -8.33
C VAL A 83 -0.73 15.58 -7.17
N TYR A 84 0.39 14.88 -7.10
CA TYR A 84 0.64 13.81 -6.16
C TYR A 84 2.00 14.02 -5.52
N HIS A 85 2.11 13.63 -4.26
CA HIS A 85 3.34 13.72 -3.47
C HIS A 85 3.39 12.60 -2.42
N PRO A 86 4.56 12.21 -1.92
CA PRO A 86 4.68 11.19 -0.88
C PRO A 86 3.96 11.60 0.41
N THR A 87 3.35 10.62 1.08
CA THR A 87 2.87 10.78 2.46
C THR A 87 4.06 10.83 3.41
N ASP A 88 3.90 11.49 4.58
CA ASP A 88 4.94 11.51 5.61
C ASP A 88 5.31 10.06 6.02
N PRO A 89 6.60 9.69 6.06
CA PRO A 89 7.02 8.33 6.40
C PRO A 89 6.54 7.84 7.77
N ASN A 90 6.38 8.73 8.75
CA ASN A 90 5.87 8.37 10.08
C ASN A 90 4.38 8.05 10.01
N GLU A 91 3.59 8.82 9.23
CA GLU A 91 2.17 8.52 9.01
C GLU A 91 2.01 7.15 8.34
N VAL A 92 2.83 6.87 7.31
CA VAL A 92 2.85 5.57 6.64
C VAL A 92 3.21 4.44 7.62
N ALA A 93 4.24 4.64 8.46
CA ALA A 93 4.67 3.65 9.43
C ALA A 93 3.59 3.37 10.50
N ASP A 94 2.91 4.41 10.98
CA ASP A 94 1.83 4.30 11.96
C ASP A 94 0.63 3.53 11.36
N ASP A 95 0.29 3.79 10.10
CA ASP A 95 -0.77 3.06 9.39
C ASP A 95 -0.42 1.59 9.18
N MET A 96 0.83 1.27 8.83
CA MET A 96 1.31 -0.11 8.77
C MET A 96 1.20 -0.82 10.11
N GLN A 97 1.58 -0.17 11.21
CA GLN A 97 1.45 -0.74 12.55
C GLN A 97 -0.01 -1.02 12.91
N ARG A 98 -0.93 -0.10 12.58
CA ARG A 98 -2.37 -0.29 12.78
C ARG A 98 -2.89 -1.50 12.01
N MET A 99 -2.54 -1.61 10.73
CA MET A 99 -2.93 -2.74 9.88
C MET A 99 -2.46 -4.08 10.46
N LEU A 100 -1.22 -4.15 10.94
CA LEU A 100 -0.68 -5.36 11.57
C LEU A 100 -1.43 -5.73 12.86
N ASN A 101 -1.78 -4.74 13.69
CA ASN A 101 -2.54 -4.97 14.91
C ASN A 101 -3.96 -5.50 14.61
N ASP A 102 -4.61 -4.95 13.59
CA ASP A 102 -5.94 -5.41 13.17
C ASP A 102 -5.90 -6.85 12.66
N TRP A 103 -4.89 -7.21 11.86
CA TRP A 103 -4.67 -8.59 11.44
C TRP A 103 -4.38 -9.52 12.61
N TYR A 104 -3.55 -9.10 13.56
CA TYR A 104 -3.27 -9.89 14.75
C TYR A 104 -4.57 -10.22 15.52
N ALA A 105 -5.44 -9.22 15.72
CA ALA A 105 -6.73 -9.42 16.36
C ALA A 105 -7.62 -10.37 15.54
N GLN A 106 -7.69 -10.19 14.22
CA GLN A 106 -8.48 -11.05 13.33
C GLN A 106 -8.02 -12.51 13.36
N MET A 107 -6.70 -12.74 13.29
CA MET A 107 -6.12 -14.08 13.36
C MET A 107 -6.37 -14.73 14.72
N GLY A 108 -6.30 -13.96 15.80
CA GLY A 108 -6.67 -14.42 17.15
C GLY A 108 -8.10 -14.96 17.19
N THR A 109 -9.06 -14.23 16.61
CA THR A 109 -10.46 -14.67 16.50
C THR A 109 -10.59 -15.95 15.68
N LEU A 110 -9.97 -16.02 14.50
CA LEU A 110 -10.04 -17.21 13.64
C LEU A 110 -9.41 -18.46 14.31
N ILE A 111 -8.33 -18.28 15.07
CA ILE A 111 -7.71 -19.37 15.85
C ILE A 111 -8.66 -19.83 16.95
N GLN A 112 -9.37 -18.92 17.62
CA GLN A 112 -10.35 -19.29 18.62
C GLN A 112 -11.55 -20.03 18.01
N GLU A 113 -12.09 -19.53 16.89
CA GLU A 113 -13.15 -20.21 16.14
C GLU A 113 -12.72 -21.61 15.69
N PHE A 114 -11.46 -21.75 15.27
CA PHE A 114 -10.89 -23.06 14.94
C PHE A 114 -10.90 -23.99 16.16
N ARG A 115 -10.44 -23.52 17.33
CA ARG A 115 -10.47 -24.33 18.56
C ARG A 115 -11.88 -24.78 18.88
N ASP A 116 -12.82 -23.84 18.96
CA ASP A 116 -14.22 -24.12 19.33
C ASP A 116 -14.85 -25.15 18.37
N LYS A 117 -14.61 -25.00 17.07
CA LYS A 117 -15.13 -25.90 16.03
C LYS A 117 -14.62 -27.34 16.12
N TYR A 118 -13.41 -27.54 16.62
CA TYR A 118 -12.76 -28.86 16.63
C TYR A 118 -12.64 -29.48 18.03
N ASP A 119 -12.79 -28.70 19.11
CA ASP A 119 -12.86 -29.20 20.49
C ASP A 119 -14.14 -30.04 20.72
N GLU A 120 -15.28 -29.63 20.16
CA GLU A 120 -16.55 -30.37 20.21
C GLU A 120 -16.50 -31.76 19.54
N LYS A 121 -15.49 -32.02 18.70
CA LYS A 121 -15.33 -33.30 17.97
C LYS A 121 -14.43 -34.31 18.67
N ILE A 122 -13.84 -33.94 19.80
CA ILE A 122 -12.91 -34.78 20.57
C ILE A 122 -13.57 -35.36 21.83
N VAL A 123 -14.88 -35.15 22.03
CA VAL A 123 -15.62 -35.84 23.11
C VAL A 123 -15.74 -37.33 22.76
N PRO A 124 -15.16 -38.26 23.56
CA PRO A 124 -15.25 -39.69 23.28
C PRO A 124 -16.71 -40.13 23.43
N ALA A 125 -17.19 -40.98 22.52
CA ALA A 125 -18.43 -41.72 22.73
C ALA A 125 -18.25 -42.62 23.96
N GLU A 126 -19.07 -42.41 25.00
CA GLU A 126 -19.19 -43.30 26.17
C GLU A 126 -19.67 -44.70 25.78
#